data_AF-A0A956K111-F1
#
_entry.id   AF-A0A956K111-F1
#
_cell.length_a   1.000
_cell.length_b   1.000
_cell.length_c   1.000
_cell.angle_alpha   90.00
_cell.angle_beta   90.00
_cell.angle_gamma   90.00
#
_symmetry.space_group_name_H-M   'P 1'
#
loop_
_entity.id
_entity.type
_entity.pdbx_description
1 polymer ?
#
loop_
_entity_poly.entity_id
_entity_poly.type
_entity_poly.pdbx_seq_one_letter_code
_entity_poly.pdbx_strand_id
1 'polypeptide(L)'
;RRLALQRRELPCAKVEALVAWMRANLLEGKGWNARRVIVFTEYGDTKNYLVSQLAAALGLADDPDERDARIMQFHGGMSDDQRALVQRAFNGPPDEYPVRVLIATDAAREGLNLQGYCADLFHFDVPWNPARMEQRNGRIDRALQREPVVRCHYFTYRHRPEDRVLDTLVKKVATIQQELGSLAAVVQADIERSLARGIDDDTLTVLTGLAPEEVRVQIVTTELESQRDRARIERDLKDNARVIKASSEAMDFSPHRLRETLEVGLELAVDLDGADALSEGADAGTFTLPELPASWQRTLDALRPPRERDEDFWDWRRRPPLPVVFETPTQMTEDVGHLHLSHPVTQRILSRLLAQGFSERDLSRVTAVVADVAKPVAFALARLSLFGPGAARLHDAVIDVAACWDEHKRGPKLRPLSDADTQALRVKLTASLHAHAKSPAASILKVLATGASADYAALWDSIEQEADAEADRATKMLANRARTEADAMRELLAAQERSIRKELAEGRSQLPLELTDARERAAWLADTQAMNDRLAAITAERDTEPRRIEAVYEVALARVTPIGLVYLWPGKARA
;
A
#
# COMPACT_ATOMS: atom_id res chain seq x y z
N ARG A 1 -33.61 -38.18 -20.38
CA ARG A 1 -32.41 -38.60 -21.15
C ARG A 1 -32.49 -38.30 -22.64
N ARG A 2 -33.53 -38.74 -23.38
CA ARG A 2 -33.70 -38.45 -24.82
C ARG A 2 -33.82 -36.95 -25.16
N LEU A 3 -34.56 -36.18 -24.35
CA LEU A 3 -34.68 -34.72 -24.47
C LEU A 3 -33.35 -33.97 -24.21
N ALA A 4 -32.57 -34.45 -23.24
CA ALA A 4 -31.25 -33.89 -22.93
C ALA A 4 -30.24 -34.15 -24.05
N LEU A 5 -30.32 -35.30 -24.73
CA LEU A 5 -29.47 -35.60 -25.90
C LEU A 5 -29.85 -34.75 -27.12
N GLN A 6 -31.15 -34.51 -27.36
CA GLN A 6 -31.63 -33.68 -28.48
C GLN A 6 -31.33 -32.19 -28.31
N ARG A 7 -31.19 -31.71 -27.07
CA ARG A 7 -30.94 -30.30 -26.76
C ARG A 7 -29.53 -30.04 -26.22
N ARG A 8 -28.64 -31.03 -26.30
CA ARG A 8 -27.28 -30.95 -25.73
C ARG A 8 -26.44 -29.82 -26.32
N GLU A 9 -26.68 -29.50 -27.58
CA GLU A 9 -25.92 -28.47 -28.33
C GLU A 9 -26.63 -27.11 -28.40
N LEU A 10 -27.86 -27.01 -27.89
CA LEU A 10 -28.58 -25.75 -27.86
C LEU A 10 -28.16 -24.92 -26.63
N PRO A 11 -28.02 -23.58 -26.76
CA PRO A 11 -27.74 -22.72 -25.64
C PRO A 11 -28.86 -22.83 -24.60
N CYS A 12 -28.51 -22.85 -23.31
CA CYS A 12 -29.51 -22.79 -22.26
C CYS A 12 -30.05 -21.35 -22.12
N ALA A 13 -31.25 -21.19 -21.55
CA ALA A 13 -31.88 -19.88 -21.40
C ALA A 13 -31.03 -18.87 -20.60
N LYS A 14 -30.22 -19.34 -19.64
CA LYS A 14 -29.24 -18.49 -18.92
C LYS A 14 -28.19 -17.91 -19.88
N VAL A 15 -27.67 -18.74 -20.78
CA VAL A 15 -26.69 -18.32 -21.79
C VAL A 15 -27.33 -17.35 -22.78
N GLU A 16 -28.56 -17.59 -23.24
CA GLU A 16 -29.27 -16.67 -24.13
C GLU A 16 -29.45 -15.29 -23.48
N ALA A 17 -29.86 -15.24 -22.20
CA ALA A 17 -30.00 -14.01 -21.45
C ALA A 17 -28.65 -13.30 -21.23
N LEU A 18 -27.60 -14.06 -20.89
CA LEU A 18 -26.25 -13.52 -20.73
C LEU A 18 -25.72 -12.91 -22.03
N VAL A 19 -25.89 -13.60 -23.16
CA VAL A 19 -25.50 -13.13 -24.50
C VAL A 19 -26.30 -11.87 -24.87
N ALA A 20 -27.61 -11.84 -24.62
CA ALA A 20 -28.42 -10.67 -24.89
C ALA A 20 -27.92 -9.45 -24.09
N TRP A 21 -27.59 -9.65 -22.81
CA TRP A 21 -27.01 -8.60 -21.98
C TRP A 21 -25.63 -8.17 -22.51
N MET A 22 -24.74 -9.11 -22.85
CA MET A 22 -23.41 -8.81 -23.38
C MET A 22 -23.48 -8.02 -24.69
N ARG A 23 -24.38 -8.38 -25.61
CA ARG A 23 -24.57 -7.64 -26.86
C ARG A 23 -25.10 -6.23 -26.65
N ALA A 24 -25.92 -6.01 -25.63
CA ALA A 24 -26.46 -4.70 -25.33
C ALA A 24 -25.48 -3.79 -24.55
N ASN A 25 -24.57 -4.38 -23.76
CA ASN A 25 -23.74 -3.62 -22.81
C ASN A 25 -22.24 -3.66 -23.11
N LEU A 26 -21.74 -4.65 -23.85
CA LEU A 26 -20.31 -4.74 -24.23
C LEU A 26 -20.05 -4.30 -25.68
N LEU A 27 -21.10 -4.25 -26.51
CA LEU A 27 -21.00 -3.85 -27.91
C LEU A 27 -21.66 -2.49 -28.13
N GLU A 28 -20.92 -1.58 -28.77
CA GLU A 28 -21.43 -0.31 -29.28
C GLU A 28 -21.40 -0.35 -30.82
N GLY A 29 -22.57 -0.56 -31.42
CA GLY A 29 -22.68 -0.80 -32.85
C GLY A 29 -22.06 -2.14 -33.26
N LYS A 30 -20.94 -2.11 -33.98
CA LYS A 30 -20.16 -3.31 -34.36
C LYS A 30 -18.87 -3.48 -33.54
N GLY A 31 -18.54 -2.54 -32.66
CA GLY A 31 -17.30 -2.53 -31.88
C GLY A 31 -17.52 -2.89 -30.41
N TRP A 32 -16.45 -3.28 -29.73
CA TRP A 32 -16.45 -3.49 -28.28
C TRP A 32 -16.24 -2.17 -27.54
N ASN A 33 -16.97 -1.92 -26.46
CA ASN A 33 -16.71 -0.77 -25.59
C ASN A 33 -15.67 -1.09 -24.51
N ALA A 34 -15.48 -0.20 -23.54
CA ALA A 34 -14.49 -0.33 -22.46
C ALA A 34 -14.94 -1.23 -21.29
N ARG A 35 -16.21 -1.65 -21.23
CA ARG A 35 -16.78 -2.34 -20.07
C ARG A 35 -16.29 -3.78 -20.01
N ARG A 36 -16.08 -4.28 -18.79
CA ARG A 36 -15.73 -5.68 -18.53
C ARG A 36 -16.76 -6.35 -17.64
N VAL A 37 -16.90 -7.67 -17.81
CA VAL A 37 -17.82 -8.50 -17.03
C VAL A 37 -17.14 -9.78 -16.56
N ILE A 38 -17.44 -10.18 -15.32
CA ILE A 38 -17.01 -11.47 -14.77
C ILE A 38 -18.21 -12.43 -14.73
N VAL A 39 -17.99 -13.70 -15.09
CA VAL A 39 -18.96 -14.77 -14.98
C VAL A 39 -18.41 -15.87 -14.08
N PHE A 40 -19.00 -16.03 -12.89
CA PHE A 40 -18.63 -17.07 -11.93
C PHE A 40 -19.43 -18.34 -12.12
N THR A 41 -18.74 -19.48 -12.03
CA THR A 41 -19.31 -20.82 -12.04
C THR A 41 -18.61 -21.70 -11.01
N GLU A 42 -19.31 -22.64 -10.40
CA GLU A 42 -18.68 -23.59 -9.46
C GLU A 42 -17.90 -24.68 -10.20
N TYR A 43 -18.44 -25.15 -11.33
CA TYR A 43 -17.90 -26.30 -12.05
C TYR A 43 -17.02 -25.90 -13.25
N GLY A 44 -15.90 -26.61 -13.40
CA GLY A 44 -14.97 -26.44 -14.52
C GLY A 44 -15.57 -26.84 -15.87
N ASP A 45 -16.43 -27.85 -15.91
CA ASP A 45 -17.13 -28.27 -17.14
C ASP A 45 -18.08 -27.16 -17.63
N THR A 46 -18.81 -26.53 -16.72
CA THR A 46 -19.67 -25.37 -17.03
C THR A 46 -18.86 -24.20 -17.56
N LYS A 47 -17.68 -23.92 -16.99
CA LYS A 47 -16.76 -22.90 -17.52
C LYS A 47 -16.40 -23.18 -18.98
N ASN A 48 -15.98 -24.40 -19.31
CA ASN A 48 -15.60 -24.79 -20.68
C ASN A 48 -16.81 -24.68 -21.65
N TYR A 49 -18.00 -25.06 -21.19
CA TYR A 49 -19.24 -24.90 -21.93
C TYR A 49 -19.54 -23.42 -22.21
N LEU A 50 -19.42 -22.54 -21.20
CA LEU A 50 -19.66 -21.11 -21.34
C LEU A 50 -18.70 -20.45 -22.33
N VAL A 51 -17.40 -20.78 -22.28
CA VAL A 51 -16.41 -20.27 -23.24
C VAL A 51 -16.86 -20.59 -24.67
N SER A 52 -17.24 -21.85 -24.92
CA SER A 52 -17.62 -22.32 -26.26
C SER A 52 -18.89 -21.63 -26.77
N GLN A 53 -19.92 -21.52 -25.92
CA GLN A 53 -21.19 -20.90 -26.29
C GLN A 53 -21.10 -19.39 -26.48
N LEU A 54 -20.36 -18.70 -25.61
CA LEU A 54 -20.15 -17.25 -25.72
C LEU A 54 -19.30 -16.92 -26.95
N ALA A 55 -18.26 -17.70 -27.24
CA ALA A 55 -17.48 -17.53 -28.47
C ALA A 55 -18.35 -17.66 -29.72
N ALA A 56 -19.20 -18.69 -29.80
CA ALA A 56 -20.14 -18.87 -30.90
C ALA A 56 -21.14 -17.71 -31.02
N ALA A 57 -21.72 -17.27 -29.91
CA ALA A 57 -22.74 -16.25 -29.90
C ALA A 57 -22.20 -14.83 -30.18
N LEU A 58 -20.93 -14.56 -29.85
CA LEU A 58 -20.28 -13.27 -30.04
C LEU A 58 -19.50 -13.18 -31.36
N GLY A 59 -19.55 -14.21 -32.20
CA GLY A 59 -18.86 -14.24 -33.49
C GLY A 59 -17.36 -14.46 -33.40
N LEU A 60 -16.88 -15.02 -32.28
CA LEU A 60 -15.46 -15.30 -32.00
C LEU A 60 -15.11 -16.78 -32.21
N ALA A 61 -16.02 -17.59 -32.78
CA ALA A 61 -15.79 -19.02 -32.94
C ALA A 61 -14.72 -19.34 -33.99
N ASP A 62 -14.69 -18.53 -35.05
CA ASP A 62 -13.87 -18.74 -36.24
C ASP A 62 -12.43 -18.19 -36.07
N ASP A 63 -12.19 -17.39 -35.02
CA ASP A 63 -10.89 -16.81 -34.68
C ASP A 63 -10.52 -17.16 -33.22
N PRO A 64 -9.73 -18.23 -33.01
CA PRO A 64 -9.29 -18.62 -31.68
C PRO A 64 -8.44 -17.57 -30.96
N ASP A 65 -7.65 -16.79 -31.70
CA ASP A 65 -6.77 -15.78 -31.12
C ASP A 65 -7.59 -14.60 -30.61
N GLU A 66 -8.57 -14.12 -31.39
CA GLU A 66 -9.50 -13.09 -30.93
C GLU A 66 -10.37 -13.60 -29.78
N ARG A 67 -10.82 -14.85 -29.82
CA ARG A 67 -11.57 -15.48 -28.72
C ARG A 67 -10.79 -15.44 -27.42
N ASP A 68 -9.56 -15.92 -27.41
CA ASP A 68 -8.74 -16.05 -26.20
C ASP A 68 -8.28 -14.67 -25.71
N ALA A 69 -8.18 -13.68 -26.60
CA ALA A 69 -7.94 -12.29 -26.27
C ALA A 69 -9.16 -11.59 -25.65
N ARG A 70 -10.39 -11.90 -26.08
CA ARG A 70 -11.64 -11.28 -25.60
C ARG A 70 -12.24 -11.98 -24.38
N ILE A 71 -12.14 -13.31 -24.31
CA ILE A 71 -12.73 -14.18 -23.28
C ILE A 71 -11.62 -14.92 -22.53
N MET A 72 -11.23 -14.40 -21.38
CA MET A 72 -10.23 -15.04 -20.52
C MET A 72 -10.87 -15.98 -19.50
N GLN A 73 -10.07 -16.92 -19.00
CA GLN A 73 -10.48 -17.91 -18.00
C GLN A 73 -9.64 -17.78 -16.74
N PHE A 74 -10.25 -18.01 -15.58
CA PHE A 74 -9.56 -18.00 -14.30
C PHE A 74 -9.93 -19.22 -13.43
N HIS A 75 -8.97 -20.10 -13.14
CA HIS A 75 -9.23 -21.34 -12.39
C HIS A 75 -8.04 -21.83 -11.57
N GLY A 76 -8.30 -22.72 -10.61
CA GLY A 76 -7.30 -23.22 -9.66
C GLY A 76 -6.09 -23.92 -10.32
N GLY A 77 -6.28 -24.55 -11.48
CA GLY A 77 -5.20 -25.20 -12.23
C GLY A 77 -4.22 -24.27 -12.98
N MET A 78 -4.37 -22.95 -12.89
CA MET A 78 -3.46 -21.99 -13.53
C MET A 78 -2.21 -21.77 -12.69
N SER A 79 -1.05 -21.61 -13.35
CA SER A 79 0.19 -21.19 -12.69
C SER A 79 0.09 -19.76 -12.18
N ASP A 80 0.95 -19.37 -11.24
CA ASP A 80 0.95 -18.02 -10.69
C ASP A 80 1.19 -16.95 -11.78
N ASP A 81 2.07 -17.22 -12.75
CA ASP A 81 2.31 -16.35 -13.91
C ASP A 81 1.05 -16.16 -14.77
N GLN A 82 0.30 -17.23 -15.02
CA GLN A 82 -0.95 -17.16 -15.78
C GLN A 82 -2.01 -16.36 -15.03
N ARG A 83 -2.09 -16.51 -13.71
CA ARG A 83 -3.03 -15.75 -12.87
C ARG A 83 -2.70 -14.26 -12.89
N ALA A 84 -1.41 -13.92 -12.75
CA ALA A 84 -0.94 -12.54 -12.84
C ALA A 84 -1.25 -11.92 -14.21
N LEU A 85 -1.05 -12.66 -15.31
CA LEU A 85 -1.38 -12.20 -16.66
C LEU A 85 -2.87 -11.89 -16.82
N VAL A 86 -3.76 -12.77 -16.35
CA VAL A 86 -5.21 -12.53 -16.42
C VAL A 86 -5.59 -11.31 -15.59
N GLN A 87 -5.05 -11.17 -14.39
CA GLN A 87 -5.33 -10.04 -13.52
C GLN A 87 -4.87 -8.72 -14.16
N ARG A 88 -3.66 -8.69 -14.73
CA ARG A 88 -3.14 -7.55 -15.47
C ARG A 88 -4.01 -7.20 -16.66
N ALA A 89 -4.28 -8.16 -17.54
CA ALA A 89 -5.08 -7.93 -18.74
C ALA A 89 -6.49 -7.43 -18.39
N PHE A 90 -7.09 -7.97 -17.33
CA PHE A 90 -8.45 -7.61 -16.91
C PHE A 90 -8.53 -6.31 -16.11
N ASN A 91 -7.43 -5.79 -15.57
CA ASN A 91 -7.37 -4.48 -14.91
C ASN A 91 -6.71 -3.38 -15.76
N GLY A 92 -5.97 -3.73 -16.80
CA GLY A 92 -5.25 -2.78 -17.66
C GLY A 92 -6.18 -2.03 -18.64
N PRO A 93 -5.69 -0.98 -19.31
CA PRO A 93 -6.49 -0.16 -20.24
C PRO A 93 -7.19 -0.99 -21.33
N PRO A 94 -8.47 -0.75 -21.64
CA PRO A 94 -9.22 -1.50 -22.66
C PRO A 94 -8.68 -1.38 -24.09
N ASP A 95 -7.88 -0.35 -24.36
CA ASP A 95 -7.23 -0.10 -25.67
C ASP A 95 -5.98 -0.95 -25.87
N GLU A 96 -5.29 -1.32 -24.79
CA GLU A 96 -4.13 -2.22 -24.81
C GLU A 96 -4.56 -3.68 -24.60
N TYR A 97 -5.50 -3.92 -23.69
CA TYR A 97 -5.98 -5.25 -23.34
C TYR A 97 -7.40 -5.47 -23.87
N PRO A 98 -7.57 -6.28 -24.94
CA PRO A 98 -8.86 -6.48 -25.59
C PRO A 98 -9.86 -7.28 -24.75
N VAL A 99 -9.46 -7.90 -23.63
CA VAL A 99 -10.34 -8.71 -22.79
C VAL A 99 -11.59 -7.93 -22.34
N ARG A 100 -12.75 -8.59 -22.47
CA ARG A 100 -14.06 -8.05 -22.06
C ARG A 100 -14.83 -9.00 -21.14
N VAL A 101 -14.59 -10.30 -21.27
CA VAL A 101 -15.27 -11.32 -20.47
C VAL A 101 -14.25 -12.16 -19.72
N LEU A 102 -14.45 -12.32 -18.42
CA LEU A 102 -13.65 -13.23 -17.60
C LEU A 102 -14.55 -14.32 -17.01
N ILE A 103 -14.23 -15.58 -17.27
CA ILE A 103 -14.99 -16.72 -16.73
C ILE A 103 -14.17 -17.37 -15.62
N ALA A 104 -14.66 -17.33 -14.40
CA ALA A 104 -13.93 -17.72 -13.20
C ALA A 104 -14.60 -18.88 -12.45
N THR A 105 -13.78 -19.78 -11.88
CA THR A 105 -14.23 -20.86 -10.99
C THR A 105 -13.94 -20.58 -9.52
N ASP A 106 -14.75 -21.12 -8.61
CA ASP A 106 -14.51 -21.01 -7.14
C ASP A 106 -13.17 -21.58 -6.66
N ALA A 107 -12.60 -22.55 -7.38
CA ALA A 107 -11.30 -23.14 -7.05
C ALA A 107 -10.13 -22.14 -7.16
N ALA A 108 -10.39 -20.96 -7.72
CA ALA A 108 -9.44 -19.88 -7.83
C ALA A 108 -9.55 -18.98 -6.58
N ARG A 109 -8.56 -19.15 -5.69
CA ARG A 109 -8.41 -18.60 -4.33
C ARG A 109 -8.88 -17.16 -4.11
N GLU A 110 -9.14 -16.88 -2.83
CA GLU A 110 -9.27 -15.55 -2.24
C GLU A 110 -8.14 -14.58 -2.64
N GLY A 111 -8.49 -13.30 -2.82
CA GLY A 111 -7.52 -12.20 -2.91
C GLY A 111 -7.39 -11.48 -4.25
N LEU A 112 -8.12 -11.90 -5.30
CA LEU A 112 -8.06 -11.22 -6.60
C LEU A 112 -8.77 -9.86 -6.55
N ASN A 113 -8.08 -8.85 -7.06
CA ASN A 113 -8.60 -7.52 -7.27
C ASN A 113 -8.91 -7.39 -8.77
N LEU A 114 -10.19 -7.31 -9.14
CA LEU A 114 -10.64 -7.23 -10.54
C LEU A 114 -11.49 -5.98 -10.80
N GLN A 115 -11.40 -4.98 -9.92
CA GLN A 115 -12.25 -3.79 -9.91
C GLN A 115 -11.82 -2.68 -10.89
N GLY A 116 -10.73 -2.84 -11.65
CA GLY A 116 -10.17 -1.74 -12.47
C GLY A 116 -11.14 -1.19 -13.53
N TYR A 117 -11.75 -2.09 -14.32
CA TYR A 117 -12.71 -1.76 -15.39
C TYR A 117 -13.99 -2.62 -15.35
N CYS A 118 -14.21 -3.33 -14.23
CA CYS A 118 -15.32 -4.25 -14.07
C CYS A 118 -16.21 -3.81 -12.92
N ALA A 119 -17.47 -3.55 -13.25
CA ALA A 119 -18.54 -3.25 -12.30
C ALA A 119 -19.73 -4.20 -12.44
N ASP A 120 -19.63 -5.22 -13.29
CA ASP A 120 -20.69 -6.16 -13.61
C ASP A 120 -20.21 -7.60 -13.38
N LEU A 121 -20.91 -8.34 -12.51
CA LEU A 121 -20.57 -9.72 -12.15
C LEU A 121 -21.80 -10.59 -12.25
N PHE A 122 -21.70 -11.70 -12.97
CA PHE A 122 -22.75 -12.70 -13.13
C PHE A 122 -22.41 -13.97 -12.36
N HIS A 123 -23.32 -14.40 -11.50
CA HIS A 123 -23.31 -15.74 -10.92
C HIS A 123 -24.07 -16.69 -11.85
N PHE A 124 -23.35 -17.45 -12.68
CA PHE A 124 -23.98 -18.44 -13.54
C PHE A 124 -24.67 -19.52 -12.70
N ASP A 125 -23.95 -19.98 -11.67
CA ASP A 125 -24.45 -20.82 -10.60
C ASP A 125 -24.20 -20.08 -9.27
N VAL A 126 -25.28 -19.85 -8.52
CA VAL A 126 -25.22 -19.11 -7.25
C VAL A 126 -24.86 -20.10 -6.14
N PRO A 127 -23.83 -19.80 -5.33
CA PRO A 127 -23.45 -20.69 -4.24
C PRO A 127 -24.49 -20.57 -3.13
N TRP A 128 -24.79 -21.70 -2.49
CA TRP A 128 -25.71 -21.75 -1.35
C TRP A 128 -25.14 -21.06 -0.12
N ASN A 129 -23.81 -20.98 0.00
CA ASN A 129 -23.15 -20.30 1.10
C ASN A 129 -23.12 -18.77 0.87
N PRO A 130 -23.77 -17.96 1.74
CA PRO A 130 -23.76 -16.50 1.61
C PRO A 130 -22.38 -15.86 1.71
N ALA A 131 -21.46 -16.37 2.54
CA ALA A 131 -20.07 -15.86 2.54
C ALA A 131 -19.38 -16.13 1.22
N ARG A 132 -19.60 -17.29 0.60
CA ARG A 132 -18.99 -17.56 -0.71
C ARG A 132 -19.52 -16.57 -1.76
N MET A 133 -20.81 -16.25 -1.71
CA MET A 133 -21.41 -15.22 -2.56
C MET A 133 -20.80 -13.84 -2.29
N GLU A 134 -20.63 -13.47 -1.03
CA GLU A 134 -20.04 -12.18 -0.65
C GLU A 134 -18.57 -12.07 -1.05
N GLN A 135 -17.80 -13.15 -0.89
CA GLN A 135 -16.43 -13.22 -1.36
C GLN A 135 -16.32 -13.09 -2.88
N ARG A 136 -17.31 -13.57 -3.65
CA ARG A 136 -17.38 -13.36 -5.11
C ARG A 136 -17.71 -11.90 -5.42
N ASN A 137 -18.69 -11.30 -4.75
CA ASN A 137 -19.05 -9.88 -4.90
C ASN A 137 -17.85 -8.96 -4.60
N GLY A 138 -17.17 -9.23 -3.48
CA GLY A 138 -15.98 -8.52 -3.03
C GLY A 138 -14.75 -8.66 -3.93
N ARG A 139 -14.84 -9.32 -5.11
CA ARG A 139 -13.79 -9.26 -6.15
C ARG A 139 -13.82 -7.96 -6.94
N ILE A 140 -15.00 -7.33 -7.02
CA ILE A 140 -15.22 -6.05 -7.71
C ILE A 140 -15.81 -4.98 -6.81
N ASP A 141 -16.54 -5.37 -5.75
CA ASP A 141 -17.02 -4.46 -4.71
C ASP A 141 -15.93 -4.22 -3.67
N ARG A 142 -15.02 -3.30 -3.98
CA ARG A 142 -13.86 -2.94 -3.14
C ARG A 142 -13.56 -1.45 -3.22
N ALA A 143 -12.74 -0.97 -2.29
CA ALA A 143 -12.14 0.36 -2.39
C ALA A 143 -11.38 0.52 -3.72
N LEU A 144 -11.33 1.77 -4.23
CA LEU A 144 -10.72 2.13 -5.52
C LEU A 144 -11.46 1.59 -6.76
N GLN A 145 -12.73 1.16 -6.61
CA GLN A 145 -13.64 0.92 -7.73
C GLN A 145 -13.96 2.25 -8.44
N ARG A 146 -13.87 2.26 -9.77
CA ARG A 146 -14.09 3.47 -10.59
C ARG A 146 -15.57 3.81 -10.74
N GLU A 147 -16.41 2.79 -10.81
CA GLU A 147 -17.86 2.96 -10.96
C GLU A 147 -18.53 3.16 -9.60
N PRO A 148 -19.46 4.13 -9.45
CA PRO A 148 -20.16 4.36 -8.19
C PRO A 148 -21.11 3.22 -7.81
N VAL A 149 -21.48 2.35 -8.77
CA VAL A 149 -22.41 1.24 -8.57
C VAL A 149 -21.85 -0.04 -9.17
N VAL A 150 -21.70 -1.04 -8.31
CA VAL A 150 -21.37 -2.43 -8.67
C VAL A 150 -22.67 -3.22 -8.83
N ARG A 151 -22.76 -4.03 -9.88
CA ARG A 151 -23.94 -4.82 -10.26
C ARG A 151 -23.62 -6.31 -10.20
N CYS A 152 -24.23 -6.99 -9.24
CA CYS A 152 -24.16 -8.44 -9.09
C CYS A 152 -25.46 -9.08 -9.59
N HIS A 153 -25.35 -9.88 -10.65
CA HIS A 153 -26.45 -10.53 -11.34
C HIS A 153 -26.55 -12.00 -10.94
N TYR A 154 -27.78 -12.48 -10.75
CA TYR A 154 -28.09 -13.85 -10.34
C TYR A 154 -29.13 -14.45 -11.28
N PHE A 155 -28.90 -15.67 -11.76
CA PHE A 155 -29.87 -16.38 -12.60
C PHE A 155 -30.76 -17.29 -11.75
N THR A 156 -32.09 -17.15 -11.93
CA THR A 156 -33.09 -18.00 -11.29
C THR A 156 -34.07 -18.55 -12.33
N TYR A 157 -34.49 -19.81 -12.20
CA TYR A 157 -35.59 -20.37 -13.00
C TYR A 157 -36.92 -20.22 -12.26
N ARG A 158 -37.92 -19.63 -12.93
CA ARG A 158 -39.23 -19.28 -12.33
C ARG A 158 -39.99 -20.44 -11.68
N HIS A 159 -39.76 -21.66 -12.14
CA HIS A 159 -40.55 -22.83 -11.75
C HIS A 159 -39.75 -23.89 -10.96
N ARG A 160 -38.52 -23.56 -10.55
CA ARG A 160 -37.67 -24.48 -9.78
C ARG A 160 -37.76 -24.11 -8.28
N PRO A 161 -38.22 -25.02 -7.40
CA PRO A 161 -38.34 -24.76 -5.96
C PRO A 161 -37.03 -24.26 -5.33
N GLU A 162 -35.91 -24.88 -5.69
CA GLU A 162 -34.59 -24.50 -5.19
C GLU A 162 -34.22 -23.05 -5.56
N ASP A 163 -34.64 -22.58 -6.75
CA ASP A 163 -34.36 -21.21 -7.17
C ASP A 163 -35.25 -20.18 -6.47
N ARG A 164 -36.40 -20.58 -5.90
CA ARG A 164 -37.22 -19.70 -5.05
C ARG A 164 -36.56 -19.47 -3.70
N VAL A 165 -35.94 -20.51 -3.14
CA VAL A 165 -35.10 -20.44 -1.93
C VAL A 165 -33.93 -19.52 -2.18
N LEU A 166 -33.27 -19.68 -3.33
CA LEU A 166 -32.14 -18.85 -3.74
C LEU A 166 -32.50 -17.38 -3.97
N ASP A 167 -33.61 -17.09 -4.67
CA ASP A 167 -34.11 -15.73 -4.88
C ASP A 167 -34.44 -15.04 -3.54
N THR A 168 -35.03 -15.79 -2.61
CA THR A 168 -35.31 -15.31 -1.25
C THR A 168 -34.02 -15.03 -0.49
N LEU A 169 -33.02 -15.91 -0.60
CA LEU A 169 -31.71 -15.74 0.03
C LEU A 169 -31.00 -14.49 -0.53
N VAL A 170 -30.95 -14.32 -1.85
CA VAL A 170 -30.33 -13.14 -2.50
C VAL A 170 -31.03 -11.86 -2.05
N LYS A 171 -32.36 -11.81 -2.08
CA LYS A 171 -33.14 -10.65 -1.63
C LYS A 171 -32.88 -10.35 -0.16
N LYS A 172 -32.81 -11.38 0.69
CA LYS A 172 -32.57 -11.23 2.11
C LYS A 172 -31.16 -10.72 2.41
N VAL A 173 -30.16 -11.26 1.72
CA VAL A 173 -28.77 -10.76 1.79
C VAL A 173 -28.71 -9.30 1.35
N ALA A 174 -29.37 -8.93 0.25
CA ALA A 174 -29.41 -7.56 -0.23
C ALA A 174 -30.12 -6.60 0.74
N THR A 175 -31.25 -7.01 1.34
CA THR A 175 -31.94 -6.22 2.38
C THR A 175 -31.04 -6.03 3.60
N ILE A 176 -30.39 -7.10 4.07
CA ILE A 176 -29.44 -7.06 5.20
C ILE A 176 -28.29 -6.10 4.87
N GLN A 177 -27.69 -6.19 3.69
CA GLN A 177 -26.63 -5.26 3.27
C GLN A 177 -27.11 -3.81 3.21
N GLN A 178 -28.32 -3.55 2.70
CA GLN A 178 -28.85 -2.20 2.59
C GLN A 178 -29.17 -1.58 3.97
N GLU A 179 -29.66 -2.39 4.92
CA GLU A 179 -30.01 -1.92 6.26
C GLU A 179 -28.81 -1.86 7.21
N LEU A 180 -27.86 -2.79 7.09
CA LEU A 180 -26.79 -3.01 8.08
C LEU A 180 -25.38 -2.78 7.52
N GLY A 181 -25.23 -2.61 6.21
CA GLY A 181 -23.95 -2.41 5.53
C GLY A 181 -23.10 -3.68 5.35
N SER A 182 -23.34 -4.76 6.10
CA SER A 182 -22.68 -6.06 5.91
C SER A 182 -23.51 -7.23 6.42
N LEU A 183 -23.20 -8.45 5.97
CA LEU A 183 -23.85 -9.67 6.44
C LEU A 183 -23.23 -10.14 7.77
N ALA A 184 -23.96 -10.01 8.88
CA ALA A 184 -23.47 -10.45 10.18
C ALA A 184 -23.20 -11.97 10.21
N ALA A 185 -22.08 -12.39 10.82
CA ALA A 185 -21.63 -13.79 10.89
C ALA A 185 -22.66 -14.75 11.51
N VAL A 186 -23.50 -14.27 12.42
CA VAL A 186 -24.57 -15.05 13.05
C VAL A 186 -25.66 -15.40 12.04
N VAL A 187 -26.09 -14.42 11.24
CA VAL A 187 -27.09 -14.62 10.17
C VAL A 187 -26.54 -15.58 9.12
N GLN A 188 -25.26 -15.48 8.81
CA GLN A 188 -24.58 -16.42 7.92
C GLN A 188 -24.63 -17.85 8.47
N ALA A 189 -24.29 -18.06 9.75
CA ALA A 189 -24.29 -19.38 10.39
C ALA A 189 -25.70 -20.00 10.50
N ASP A 190 -26.73 -19.18 10.69
CA ASP A 190 -28.13 -19.63 10.74
C ASP A 190 -28.65 -20.00 9.34
N ILE A 191 -28.30 -19.23 8.31
CA ILE A 191 -28.61 -19.58 6.91
C ILE A 191 -27.89 -20.88 6.51
N GLU A 192 -26.60 -21.02 6.84
CA GLU A 192 -25.83 -22.23 6.56
C GLU A 192 -26.43 -23.46 7.28
N ARG A 193 -26.80 -23.34 8.56
CA ARG A 193 -27.47 -24.44 9.30
C ARG A 193 -28.82 -24.81 8.71
N SER A 194 -29.57 -23.83 8.20
CA SER A 194 -30.87 -24.07 7.57
C SER A 194 -30.71 -24.83 6.25
N LEU A 195 -29.75 -24.42 5.43
CA LEU A 195 -29.45 -25.07 4.14
C LEU A 195 -28.84 -26.47 4.30
N ALA A 196 -28.17 -26.75 5.41
CA ALA A 196 -27.62 -28.08 5.70
C ALA A 196 -28.70 -29.16 5.92
N ARG A 197 -29.95 -28.78 6.19
CA ARG A 197 -31.07 -29.72 6.45
C ARG A 197 -31.78 -30.20 5.18
N GLY A 198 -31.50 -29.60 4.02
CA GLY A 198 -32.18 -29.87 2.75
C GLY A 198 -32.70 -28.58 2.11
N ILE A 199 -33.15 -28.69 0.85
CA ILE A 199 -33.72 -27.56 0.09
C ILE A 199 -35.15 -27.92 -0.29
N ASP A 200 -36.10 -27.45 0.51
CA ASP A 200 -37.53 -27.70 0.39
C ASP A 200 -38.35 -26.45 0.76
N ASP A 201 -39.68 -26.55 0.64
CA ASP A 201 -40.61 -25.46 1.00
C ASP A 201 -40.57 -25.11 2.51
N ASP A 202 -40.12 -26.04 3.36
CA ASP A 202 -39.90 -25.79 4.80
C ASP A 202 -38.70 -24.85 5.01
N THR A 203 -37.63 -25.03 4.23
CA THR A 203 -36.47 -24.12 4.20
C THR A 203 -36.86 -22.73 3.73
N LEU A 204 -37.74 -22.63 2.73
CA LEU A 204 -38.31 -21.36 2.28
C LEU A 204 -39.06 -20.68 3.42
N THR A 205 -39.87 -21.43 4.16
CA THR A 205 -40.67 -20.94 5.29
C THR A 205 -39.77 -20.43 6.42
N VAL A 206 -38.66 -21.11 6.71
CA VAL A 206 -37.65 -20.66 7.69
C VAL A 206 -36.97 -19.37 7.23
N LEU A 207 -36.55 -19.28 5.96
CA LEU A 207 -35.91 -18.09 5.41
C LEU A 207 -36.87 -16.89 5.35
N THR A 208 -38.15 -17.10 5.03
CA THR A 208 -39.17 -16.04 5.04
C THR A 208 -39.68 -15.70 6.43
N GLY A 209 -39.71 -16.69 7.34
CA GLY A 209 -40.25 -16.60 8.70
C GLY A 209 -39.25 -16.07 9.73
N LEU A 210 -37.96 -16.08 9.41
CA LEU A 210 -36.93 -15.24 10.05
C LEU A 210 -37.30 -13.76 9.82
N ALA A 211 -38.24 -13.26 10.62
CA ALA A 211 -38.78 -11.92 10.53
C ALA A 211 -37.69 -10.88 10.81
N PRO A 212 -37.71 -9.71 10.15
CA PRO A 212 -36.78 -8.63 10.43
C PRO A 212 -36.77 -8.21 11.90
N GLU A 213 -37.87 -8.41 12.65
CA GLU A 213 -37.98 -8.06 14.08
C GLU A 213 -37.31 -9.04 15.06
N GLU A 214 -37.40 -10.36 14.87
CA GLU A 214 -36.72 -11.33 15.74
C GLU A 214 -35.22 -11.39 15.41
N VAL A 215 -34.90 -11.29 14.12
CA VAL A 215 -33.53 -11.08 13.65
C VAL A 215 -33.01 -9.74 14.18
N ARG A 216 -33.84 -8.68 14.30
CA ARG A 216 -33.46 -7.41 14.95
C ARG A 216 -33.06 -7.55 16.41
N VAL A 217 -33.63 -8.45 17.22
CA VAL A 217 -33.26 -8.54 18.64
C VAL A 217 -31.91 -9.23 18.83
N GLN A 218 -31.65 -10.34 18.13
CA GLN A 218 -30.31 -10.95 18.09
C GLN A 218 -29.30 -10.06 17.36
N ILE A 219 -29.73 -9.34 16.32
CA ILE A 219 -28.91 -8.33 15.65
C ILE A 219 -28.66 -7.17 16.59
N VAL A 220 -29.57 -6.64 17.41
CA VAL A 220 -29.28 -5.51 18.32
C VAL A 220 -28.15 -5.85 19.31
N THR A 221 -28.05 -7.10 19.77
CA THR A 221 -26.91 -7.55 20.59
C THR A 221 -25.60 -7.68 19.80
N THR A 222 -25.64 -8.13 18.54
CA THR A 222 -24.46 -8.21 17.66
C THR A 222 -24.15 -6.89 16.94
N GLU A 223 -25.09 -5.98 16.85
CA GLU A 223 -25.02 -4.60 16.37
C GLU A 223 -24.31 -3.78 17.42
N LEU A 224 -24.51 -4.06 18.72
CA LEU A 224 -23.62 -3.55 19.76
C LEU A 224 -22.19 -4.05 19.58
N GLU A 225 -21.96 -5.29 19.16
CA GLU A 225 -20.60 -5.82 18.87
C GLU A 225 -20.02 -5.26 17.57
N SER A 226 -20.80 -5.16 16.51
CA SER A 226 -20.43 -4.60 15.20
C SER A 226 -20.27 -3.08 15.27
N GLN A 227 -21.07 -2.38 16.08
CA GLN A 227 -20.84 -0.96 16.42
C GLN A 227 -19.62 -0.80 17.32
N ARG A 228 -19.32 -1.74 18.23
CA ARG A 228 -18.07 -1.73 19.00
C ARG A 228 -16.87 -1.96 18.09
N ASP A 229 -16.99 -2.83 17.10
CA ASP A 229 -15.95 -3.11 16.11
C ASP A 229 -15.82 -1.98 15.10
N ARG A 230 -16.92 -1.38 14.64
CA ARG A 230 -16.91 -0.20 13.77
C ARG A 230 -16.37 1.01 14.51
N ALA A 231 -16.77 1.24 15.75
CA ALA A 231 -16.23 2.31 16.59
C ALA A 231 -14.77 2.03 17.00
N ARG A 232 -14.36 0.76 17.08
CA ARG A 232 -12.96 0.38 17.24
C ARG A 232 -12.18 0.68 15.96
N ILE A 233 -12.64 0.21 14.80
CA ILE A 233 -12.03 0.47 13.49
C ILE A 233 -11.97 1.97 13.23
N GLU A 234 -13.02 2.74 13.54
CA GLU A 234 -13.03 4.19 13.38
C GLU A 234 -12.04 4.87 14.34
N ARG A 235 -11.93 4.39 15.58
CA ARG A 235 -10.86 4.84 16.49
C ARG A 235 -9.48 4.50 15.96
N ASP A 236 -9.26 3.26 15.55
CA ASP A 236 -7.99 2.77 15.01
C ASP A 236 -7.62 3.56 13.73
N LEU A 237 -8.57 3.85 12.84
CA LEU A 237 -8.38 4.70 11.66
C LEU A 237 -8.02 6.13 12.05
N LYS A 238 -8.71 6.71 13.04
CA LYS A 238 -8.43 8.06 13.54
C LYS A 238 -7.06 8.13 14.20
N ASP A 239 -6.69 7.11 14.97
CA ASP A 239 -5.40 7.04 15.65
C ASP A 239 -4.27 6.79 14.63
N ASN A 240 -4.46 5.92 13.65
CA ASN A 240 -3.53 5.75 12.53
C ASN A 240 -3.37 7.04 11.72
N ALA A 241 -4.46 7.74 11.42
CA ALA A 241 -4.41 9.03 10.71
C ALA A 241 -3.65 10.09 11.53
N ARG A 242 -3.85 10.13 12.85
CA ARG A 242 -3.08 10.98 13.77
C ARG A 242 -1.60 10.62 13.77
N VAL A 243 -1.26 9.33 13.83
CA VAL A 243 0.12 8.84 13.82
C VAL A 243 0.80 9.16 12.48
N ILE A 244 0.12 8.95 11.35
CA ILE A 244 0.63 9.30 10.02
C ILE A 244 0.86 10.81 9.94
N LYS A 245 -0.11 11.62 10.36
CA LYS A 245 0.02 13.08 10.37
C LYS A 245 1.19 13.54 11.25
N ALA A 246 1.28 13.04 12.49
CA ALA A 246 2.36 13.37 13.41
C ALA A 246 3.72 12.92 12.87
N SER A 247 3.80 11.76 12.22
CA SER A 247 5.03 11.27 11.59
C SER A 247 5.41 12.12 10.38
N SER A 248 4.44 12.52 9.56
CA SER A 248 4.67 13.40 8.41
C SER A 248 5.14 14.79 8.85
N GLU A 249 4.56 15.34 9.90
CA GLU A 249 4.98 16.63 10.49
C GLU A 249 6.37 16.52 11.13
N ALA A 250 6.65 15.44 11.87
CA ALA A 250 7.96 15.23 12.49
C ALA A 250 9.08 15.02 11.47
N MET A 251 8.79 14.34 10.36
CA MET A 251 9.75 14.14 9.25
C MET A 251 9.79 15.31 8.26
N ASP A 252 8.89 16.29 8.41
CA ASP A 252 8.65 17.36 7.43
C ASP A 252 8.48 16.79 6.00
N PHE A 253 7.78 15.65 5.92
CA PHE A 253 7.64 14.87 4.70
C PHE A 253 6.47 15.37 3.85
N SER A 254 6.71 15.51 2.54
CA SER A 254 5.67 15.67 1.53
C SER A 254 6.08 14.98 0.23
N PRO A 255 5.12 14.55 -0.61
CA PRO A 255 5.42 13.98 -1.93
C PRO A 255 6.28 14.91 -2.80
N HIS A 256 6.03 16.22 -2.72
CA HIS A 256 6.82 17.23 -3.44
C HIS A 256 8.30 17.25 -3.01
N ARG A 257 8.57 17.27 -1.71
CA ARG A 257 9.94 17.26 -1.17
C ARG A 257 10.66 15.96 -1.47
N LEU A 258 9.93 14.83 -1.47
CA LEU A 258 10.50 13.55 -1.87
C LEU A 258 10.99 13.62 -3.33
N ARG A 259 10.16 14.16 -4.24
CA ARG A 259 10.53 14.37 -5.64
C ARG A 259 11.79 15.21 -5.77
N GLU A 260 11.82 16.41 -5.18
CA GLU A 260 13.00 17.31 -5.24
C GLU A 260 14.26 16.63 -4.68
N THR A 261 14.12 15.88 -3.59
CA THR A 261 15.23 15.11 -3.00
C THR A 261 15.73 14.03 -3.95
N LEU A 262 14.84 13.36 -4.68
CA LEU A 262 15.21 12.36 -5.68
C LEU A 262 15.84 12.99 -6.93
N GLU A 263 15.37 14.15 -7.38
CA GLU A 263 15.99 14.91 -8.48
C GLU A 263 17.45 15.21 -8.14
N VAL A 264 17.72 15.85 -7.00
CA VAL A 264 19.08 16.14 -6.53
C VAL A 264 19.90 14.86 -6.33
N GLY A 265 19.28 13.80 -5.78
CA GLY A 265 19.94 12.52 -5.59
C GLY A 265 20.34 11.83 -6.90
N LEU A 266 19.54 11.99 -7.96
CA LEU A 266 19.83 11.47 -9.29
C LEU A 266 20.95 12.25 -9.97
N GLU A 267 20.92 13.58 -9.90
CA GLU A 267 22.00 14.46 -10.42
C GLU A 267 23.36 14.12 -9.80
N LEU A 268 23.41 13.74 -8.52
CA LEU A 268 24.63 13.33 -7.86
C LEU A 268 25.04 11.89 -8.19
N ALA A 269 24.06 11.00 -8.39
CA ALA A 269 24.30 9.58 -8.54
C ALA A 269 24.66 9.15 -9.97
N VAL A 270 24.28 9.95 -10.96
CA VAL A 270 24.43 9.66 -12.39
C VAL A 270 24.83 10.95 -13.11
N ASP A 271 25.79 10.85 -14.03
CA ASP A 271 26.07 11.94 -14.96
C ASP A 271 24.94 12.01 -15.98
N LEU A 272 24.15 13.07 -15.92
CA LEU A 272 22.95 13.23 -16.74
C LEU A 272 23.24 13.95 -18.07
N ASP A 273 24.48 14.35 -18.35
CA ASP A 273 24.86 15.07 -19.58
C ASP A 273 23.97 16.31 -19.90
N GLY A 274 23.42 16.94 -18.85
CA GLY A 274 22.51 18.09 -18.96
C GLY A 274 21.03 17.74 -19.21
N ALA A 275 20.65 16.46 -19.15
CA ALA A 275 19.26 16.04 -19.10
C ALA A 275 18.63 16.28 -17.71
N ASP A 276 17.33 16.51 -17.69
CA ASP A 276 16.58 16.65 -16.44
C ASP A 276 16.57 15.33 -15.66
N ALA A 277 16.77 15.43 -14.34
CA ALA A 277 16.79 14.28 -13.45
C ALA A 277 15.43 13.59 -13.33
N LEU A 278 14.33 14.33 -13.55
CA LEU A 278 12.97 13.83 -13.75
C LEU A 278 12.30 14.74 -14.77
N SER A 279 11.66 14.16 -15.78
CA SER A 279 10.87 14.93 -16.75
C SER A 279 9.38 14.65 -16.58
N GLU A 280 8.54 15.67 -16.76
CA GLU A 280 7.09 15.50 -16.70
C GLU A 280 6.62 14.55 -17.81
N GLY A 281 5.80 13.57 -17.43
CA GLY A 281 5.20 12.59 -18.34
C GLY A 281 4.01 13.17 -19.10
N ALA A 282 3.37 12.30 -19.90
CA ALA A 282 2.22 12.69 -20.71
C ALA A 282 1.00 13.11 -19.88
N ASP A 283 0.85 12.51 -18.69
CA ASP A 283 -0.25 12.80 -17.76
C ASP A 283 0.23 13.74 -16.64
N ALA A 284 -0.62 14.68 -16.25
CA ALA A 284 -0.32 15.64 -15.20
C ALA A 284 0.03 14.93 -13.88
N GLY A 285 1.23 15.24 -13.32
CA GLY A 285 1.71 14.64 -12.08
C GLY A 285 2.45 13.30 -12.25
N THR A 286 2.60 12.80 -13.48
CA THR A 286 3.50 11.68 -13.80
C THR A 286 4.88 12.19 -14.16
N PHE A 287 5.92 11.45 -13.79
CA PHE A 287 7.31 11.77 -14.10
C PHE A 287 8.01 10.57 -14.73
N THR A 288 8.99 10.80 -15.60
CA THR A 288 9.80 9.74 -16.18
C THR A 288 11.23 9.80 -15.65
N LEU A 289 11.80 8.62 -15.39
CA LEU A 289 13.19 8.49 -14.94
C LEU A 289 14.14 8.62 -16.14
N PRO A 290 15.33 9.21 -15.94
CA PRO A 290 16.35 9.31 -16.98
C PRO A 290 16.94 7.93 -17.27
N GLU A 291 17.71 7.82 -18.36
CA GLU A 291 18.42 6.58 -18.66
C GLU A 291 19.49 6.30 -17.59
N LEU A 292 19.27 5.26 -16.78
CA LEU A 292 20.17 4.91 -15.70
C LEU A 292 21.20 3.85 -16.14
N PRO A 293 22.44 3.89 -15.59
CA PRO A 293 23.48 2.91 -15.90
C PRO A 293 23.06 1.46 -15.64
N ALA A 294 23.71 0.49 -16.31
CA ALA A 294 23.40 -0.94 -16.18
C ALA A 294 23.37 -1.47 -14.73
N SER A 295 24.12 -0.86 -13.81
CA SER A 295 24.11 -1.21 -12.38
C SER A 295 22.74 -1.00 -11.70
N TRP A 296 21.84 -0.20 -12.29
CA TRP A 296 20.50 0.12 -11.78
C TRP A 296 19.42 -0.85 -12.25
N GLN A 297 19.73 -1.73 -13.21
CA GLN A 297 18.76 -2.61 -13.85
C GLN A 297 17.97 -3.45 -12.84
N ARG A 298 18.64 -4.06 -11.85
CA ARG A 298 17.99 -4.83 -10.78
C ARG A 298 17.03 -4.01 -9.91
N THR A 299 17.30 -2.72 -9.73
CA THR A 299 16.45 -1.83 -8.94
C THR A 299 15.27 -1.34 -9.78
N LEU A 300 15.48 -1.11 -11.08
CA LEU A 300 14.45 -0.74 -12.05
C LEU A 300 13.49 -1.88 -12.39
N ASP A 301 13.88 -3.14 -12.18
CA ASP A 301 13.01 -4.30 -12.37
C ASP A 301 11.68 -4.16 -11.60
N ALA A 302 11.66 -3.45 -10.47
CA ALA A 302 10.46 -3.16 -9.69
C ALA A 302 9.52 -2.12 -10.32
N LEU A 303 10.03 -1.28 -11.22
CA LEU A 303 9.25 -0.29 -11.97
C LEU A 303 8.92 -0.76 -13.39
N ARG A 304 9.33 -1.97 -13.77
CA ARG A 304 9.01 -2.51 -15.10
C ARG A 304 7.63 -3.15 -15.08
N PRO A 305 6.92 -3.10 -16.22
CA PRO A 305 5.73 -3.92 -16.37
C PRO A 305 6.10 -5.40 -16.16
N PRO A 306 5.18 -6.23 -15.65
CA PRO A 306 5.41 -7.66 -15.48
C PRO A 306 5.91 -8.32 -16.76
N ARG A 307 6.85 -9.26 -16.63
CA ARG A 307 7.40 -10.00 -17.77
C ARG A 307 6.34 -10.88 -18.42
N GLU A 308 6.30 -10.90 -19.74
CA GLU A 308 5.44 -11.83 -20.49
C GLU A 308 5.97 -13.27 -20.46
N ARG A 309 5.08 -14.25 -20.71
CA ARG A 309 5.41 -15.67 -20.51
C ARG A 309 6.53 -16.17 -21.41
N ASP A 310 6.54 -15.73 -22.67
CA ASP A 310 7.47 -16.18 -23.71
C ASP A 310 8.57 -15.14 -24.01
N GLU A 311 8.66 -14.09 -23.19
CA GLU A 311 9.65 -13.04 -23.34
C GLU A 311 10.96 -13.43 -22.66
N ASP A 312 12.07 -13.36 -23.41
CA ASP A 312 13.40 -13.55 -22.83
C ASP A 312 13.66 -12.50 -21.75
N PHE A 313 14.33 -12.91 -20.68
CA PHE A 313 14.60 -12.03 -19.55
C PHE A 313 15.39 -10.77 -19.94
N TRP A 314 16.29 -10.88 -20.92
CA TRP A 314 17.09 -9.74 -21.38
C TRP A 314 16.30 -8.80 -22.28
N ASP A 315 15.37 -9.32 -23.07
CA ASP A 315 14.46 -8.52 -23.88
C ASP A 315 13.46 -7.77 -22.99
N TRP A 316 12.93 -8.43 -21.96
CA TRP A 316 12.09 -7.79 -20.94
C TRP A 316 12.79 -6.60 -20.27
N ARG A 317 14.08 -6.74 -19.93
CA ARG A 317 14.85 -5.66 -19.33
C ARG A 317 15.11 -4.47 -20.26
N ARG A 318 14.97 -4.65 -21.58
CA ARG A 318 15.02 -3.55 -22.56
C ARG A 318 13.76 -2.70 -22.54
N ARG A 319 12.66 -3.18 -21.96
CA ARG A 319 11.46 -2.36 -21.76
C ARG A 319 11.78 -1.18 -20.85
N PRO A 320 11.29 0.03 -21.19
CA PRO A 320 11.45 1.19 -20.33
C PRO A 320 10.70 0.96 -19.00
N PRO A 321 11.20 1.54 -17.89
CA PRO A 321 10.44 1.57 -16.64
C PRO A 321 9.13 2.37 -16.82
N LEU A 322 8.11 2.02 -16.04
CA LEU A 322 6.85 2.74 -15.99
C LEU A 322 7.06 4.18 -15.52
N PRO A 323 6.24 5.14 -15.99
CA PRO A 323 6.15 6.47 -15.41
C PRO A 323 5.88 6.38 -13.91
N VAL A 324 6.42 7.34 -13.15
CA VAL A 324 6.35 7.33 -11.70
C VAL A 324 5.49 8.46 -11.15
N VAL A 325 4.81 8.18 -10.04
CA VAL A 325 4.04 9.16 -9.26
C VAL A 325 4.53 9.15 -7.82
N PHE A 326 4.41 10.30 -7.14
CA PHE A 326 4.79 10.45 -5.74
C PHE A 326 3.58 10.45 -4.80
N GLU A 327 2.43 10.86 -5.32
CA GLU A 327 1.16 10.83 -4.60
C GLU A 327 0.52 9.44 -4.66
N THR A 328 -0.29 9.12 -3.66
CA THR A 328 -1.01 7.84 -3.61
C THR A 328 -2.03 7.78 -4.75
N PRO A 329 -1.97 6.76 -5.62
CA PRO A 329 -2.95 6.60 -6.69
C PRO A 329 -4.37 6.46 -6.12
N THR A 330 -5.33 7.18 -6.70
CA THR A 330 -6.75 7.12 -6.33
C THR A 330 -7.51 6.00 -7.05
N GLN A 331 -6.85 5.33 -7.99
CA GLN A 331 -7.39 4.24 -8.78
C GLN A 331 -6.37 3.11 -8.86
N MET A 332 -6.85 1.88 -9.01
CA MET A 332 -5.97 0.74 -9.27
C MET A 332 -5.58 0.76 -10.75
N THR A 333 -4.32 1.08 -11.03
CA THR A 333 -3.71 1.12 -12.37
C THR A 333 -2.36 0.44 -12.33
N GLU A 334 -2.02 -0.30 -13.39
CA GLU A 334 -0.69 -0.92 -13.55
C GLU A 334 0.24 -0.08 -14.43
N ASP A 335 -0.21 1.09 -14.89
CA ASP A 335 0.48 1.93 -15.86
C ASP A 335 1.47 2.91 -15.21
N VAL A 336 1.40 3.08 -13.88
CA VAL A 336 2.24 4.01 -13.11
C VAL A 336 2.86 3.33 -11.88
N GLY A 337 4.13 3.62 -11.61
CA GLY A 337 4.83 3.18 -10.41
C GLY A 337 4.75 4.21 -9.28
N HIS A 338 4.26 3.83 -8.09
CA HIS A 338 4.26 4.73 -6.94
C HIS A 338 5.63 4.72 -6.23
N LEU A 339 6.37 5.82 -6.34
CA LEU A 339 7.64 6.01 -5.61
C LEU A 339 7.38 6.53 -4.20
N HIS A 340 7.20 5.60 -3.27
CA HIS A 340 7.17 5.88 -1.83
C HIS A 340 8.57 5.76 -1.19
N LEU A 341 8.69 6.16 0.08
CA LEU A 341 9.97 6.17 0.82
C LEU A 341 10.69 4.81 0.82
N SER A 342 9.97 3.73 1.04
CA SER A 342 10.54 2.36 1.08
C SER A 342 10.69 1.70 -0.30
N HIS A 343 10.36 2.40 -1.39
CA HIS A 343 10.54 1.84 -2.73
C HIS A 343 12.04 1.64 -3.03
N PRO A 344 12.47 0.52 -3.65
CA PRO A 344 13.90 0.21 -3.85
C PRO A 344 14.70 1.28 -4.59
N VAL A 345 14.09 1.91 -5.61
CA VAL A 345 14.70 3.03 -6.35
C VAL A 345 14.94 4.22 -5.43
N THR A 346 13.92 4.62 -4.68
CA THR A 346 13.98 5.70 -3.69
C THR A 346 15.08 5.44 -2.66
N GLN A 347 15.09 4.26 -2.05
CA GLN A 347 16.10 3.86 -1.04
C GLN A 347 17.52 3.91 -1.59
N ARG A 348 17.72 3.47 -2.84
CA ARG A 348 19.04 3.48 -3.48
C ARG A 348 19.52 4.90 -3.77
N ILE A 349 18.65 5.77 -4.28
CA ILE A 349 18.96 7.19 -4.52
C ILE A 349 19.28 7.89 -3.21
N LEU A 350 18.41 7.76 -2.19
CA LEU A 350 18.61 8.36 -0.88
C LEU A 350 19.90 7.88 -0.21
N SER A 351 20.22 6.58 -0.31
CA SER A 351 21.47 6.02 0.23
C SER A 351 22.71 6.64 -0.42
N ARG A 352 22.67 6.87 -1.75
CA ARG A 352 23.77 7.55 -2.46
C ARG A 352 23.86 9.02 -2.11
N LEU A 353 22.74 9.72 -2.07
CA LEU A 353 22.64 11.11 -1.64
C LEU A 353 23.24 11.28 -0.24
N LEU A 354 22.92 10.39 0.69
CA LEU A 354 23.46 10.44 2.06
C LEU A 354 24.95 10.09 2.13
N ALA A 355 25.44 9.19 1.27
CA ALA A 355 26.84 8.78 1.26
C ALA A 355 27.77 9.83 0.63
N GLN A 356 27.36 10.42 -0.48
CA GLN A 356 28.15 11.43 -1.22
C GLN A 356 27.87 12.85 -0.72
N GLY A 357 26.67 13.10 -0.20
CA GLY A 357 26.23 14.43 0.24
C GLY A 357 26.98 14.96 1.46
N PHE A 358 27.50 14.06 2.31
CA PHE A 358 27.98 14.37 3.67
C PHE A 358 29.33 13.71 3.99
N SER A 359 30.15 13.40 2.97
CA SER A 359 31.43 12.71 3.16
C SER A 359 32.57 13.63 3.59
N GLU A 360 32.45 14.93 3.34
CA GLU A 360 33.54 15.89 3.54
C GLU A 360 33.65 16.35 5.01
N ARG A 361 34.89 16.57 5.45
CA ARG A 361 35.20 17.01 6.83
C ARG A 361 35.29 18.52 6.98
N ASP A 362 35.46 19.22 5.87
CA ASP A 362 35.61 20.68 5.81
C ASP A 362 34.45 21.29 5.01
N LEU A 363 34.33 22.62 5.06
CA LEU A 363 33.31 23.35 4.30
C LEU A 363 33.53 23.17 2.79
N SER A 364 32.66 22.39 2.15
CA SER A 364 32.74 22.07 0.73
C SER A 364 31.68 22.75 -0.12
N ARG A 365 30.62 23.25 0.53
CA ARG A 365 29.44 23.80 -0.14
C ARG A 365 29.17 25.20 0.37
N VAL A 366 29.26 26.18 -0.52
CA VAL A 366 28.88 27.57 -0.26
C VAL A 366 27.97 28.02 -1.39
N THR A 367 26.79 28.51 -1.03
CA THR A 367 25.84 29.05 -2.00
C THR A 367 25.27 30.38 -1.51
N ALA A 368 24.76 31.18 -2.43
CA ALA A 368 24.08 32.42 -2.12
C ALA A 368 22.79 32.54 -2.94
N VAL A 369 21.71 32.90 -2.27
CA VAL A 369 20.36 32.95 -2.83
C VAL A 369 19.76 34.31 -2.56
N VAL A 370 19.12 34.91 -3.57
CA VAL A 370 18.39 36.16 -3.39
C VAL A 370 17.05 35.89 -2.71
N ALA A 371 16.80 36.53 -1.57
CA ALA A 371 15.58 36.37 -0.79
C ALA A 371 15.03 37.73 -0.31
N ASP A 372 13.77 37.73 0.16
CA ASP A 372 13.13 38.90 0.77
C ASP A 372 13.58 39.08 2.23
N VAL A 373 14.82 39.56 2.37
CA VAL A 373 15.48 39.86 3.65
C VAL A 373 15.94 41.31 3.65
N ALA A 374 15.90 41.96 4.83
CA ALA A 374 16.29 43.37 4.96
C ALA A 374 17.82 43.58 4.96
N LYS A 375 18.57 42.57 5.42
CA LYS A 375 20.03 42.55 5.50
C LYS A 375 20.54 41.19 5.04
N PRO A 376 21.79 41.10 4.53
CA PRO A 376 22.39 39.80 4.25
C PRO A 376 22.47 38.94 5.51
N VAL A 377 22.20 37.64 5.37
CA VAL A 377 22.27 36.67 6.46
C VAL A 377 23.11 35.49 6.02
N ALA A 378 24.01 35.03 6.88
CA ALA A 378 24.75 33.79 6.71
C ALA A 378 24.06 32.66 7.49
N PHE A 379 23.77 31.54 6.83
CA PHE A 379 23.18 30.33 7.38
C PHE A 379 24.21 29.21 7.35
N ALA A 380 24.77 28.88 8.50
CA ALA A 380 25.70 27.77 8.64
C ALA A 380 24.90 26.49 8.93
N LEU A 381 25.11 25.45 8.12
CA LEU A 381 24.43 24.17 8.20
C LEU A 381 25.41 23.08 8.62
N ALA A 382 24.98 22.23 9.55
CA ALA A 382 25.68 21.03 9.98
C ALA A 382 24.69 19.88 10.16
N ARG A 383 25.20 18.66 10.16
CA ARG A 383 24.43 17.44 10.37
C ARG A 383 24.86 16.79 11.68
N LEU A 384 23.90 16.58 12.57
CA LEU A 384 24.04 15.76 13.75
C LEU A 384 23.60 14.34 13.44
N SER A 385 24.45 13.36 13.71
CA SER A 385 24.14 11.94 13.63
C SER A 385 24.42 11.25 14.96
N LEU A 386 23.41 10.58 15.51
CA LEU A 386 23.53 9.74 16.71
C LEU A 386 23.58 8.27 16.30
N PHE A 387 24.55 7.55 16.86
CA PHE A 387 24.77 6.13 16.60
C PHE A 387 24.63 5.31 17.86
N GLY A 388 23.97 4.15 17.74
CA GLY A 388 23.86 3.14 18.78
C GLY A 388 24.82 1.97 18.56
N PRO A 389 24.62 0.87 19.30
CA PRO A 389 25.44 -0.33 19.20
C PRO A 389 25.53 -0.85 17.76
N GLY A 390 26.72 -1.32 17.36
CA GLY A 390 26.96 -1.82 16.00
C GLY A 390 26.93 -0.74 14.91
N ALA A 391 27.11 0.54 15.28
CA ALA A 391 27.03 1.69 14.38
C ALA A 391 25.65 1.86 13.71
N ALA A 392 24.60 1.35 14.36
CA ALA A 392 23.22 1.59 13.94
C ALA A 392 22.92 3.08 14.08
N ARG A 393 22.38 3.70 13.03
CA ARG A 393 22.02 5.12 13.05
C ARG A 393 20.66 5.29 13.73
N LEU A 394 20.63 5.99 14.87
CA LEU A 394 19.43 6.15 15.68
C LEU A 394 18.70 7.47 15.39
N HIS A 395 19.44 8.52 15.08
CA HIS A 395 18.89 9.85 14.83
C HIS A 395 19.79 10.63 13.86
N ASP A 396 19.15 11.41 12.99
CA ASP A 396 19.79 12.34 12.06
C ASP A 396 19.01 13.66 12.10
N ALA A 397 19.71 14.77 12.30
CA ALA A 397 19.13 16.10 12.24
C ALA A 397 20.05 17.07 11.49
N VAL A 398 19.45 18.04 10.81
CA VAL A 398 20.16 19.20 10.26
C VAL A 398 20.08 20.32 11.29
N ILE A 399 21.23 20.80 11.73
CA ILE A 399 21.39 21.93 12.63
C ILE A 399 21.77 23.14 11.79
N ASP A 400 21.09 24.26 12.03
CA ASP A 400 21.28 25.50 11.32
C ASP A 400 21.39 26.67 12.28
N VAL A 401 22.40 27.51 12.06
CA VAL A 401 22.62 28.75 12.81
C VAL A 401 22.66 29.92 11.85
N ALA A 402 21.79 30.91 12.08
CA ALA A 402 21.76 32.13 11.29
C ALA A 402 22.55 33.25 11.97
N ALA A 403 23.23 34.07 11.17
CA ALA A 403 23.92 35.27 11.65
C ALA A 403 23.72 36.43 10.67
N CYS A 404 23.48 37.63 11.20
CA CYS A 404 23.46 38.85 10.39
C CYS A 404 24.85 39.08 9.78
N TRP A 405 24.92 39.16 8.45
CA TRP A 405 26.16 39.34 7.71
C TRP A 405 26.29 40.78 7.18
N ASP A 406 27.49 41.33 7.30
CA ASP A 406 27.87 42.65 6.79
C ASP A 406 29.35 42.61 6.39
N GLU A 407 29.78 43.41 5.41
CA GLU A 407 31.19 43.48 4.98
C GLU A 407 32.13 43.86 6.14
N HIS A 408 31.63 44.62 7.11
CA HIS A 408 32.34 45.00 8.34
C HIS A 408 32.19 43.99 9.49
N LYS A 409 31.21 43.08 9.42
CA LYS A 409 30.93 42.03 10.42
C LYS A 409 31.04 40.65 9.78
N ARG A 410 32.26 40.32 9.34
CA ARG A 410 32.63 39.00 8.79
C ARG A 410 33.64 38.27 9.69
N GLY A 411 33.73 36.96 9.54
CA GLY A 411 34.61 36.07 10.29
C GLY A 411 34.32 36.12 11.79
N PRO A 412 35.33 36.28 12.66
CA PRO A 412 35.19 36.15 14.12
C PRO A 412 34.29 37.23 14.77
N LYS A 413 33.77 38.19 14.00
CA LYS A 413 32.82 39.21 14.46
C LYS A 413 31.36 38.84 14.19
N LEU A 414 31.10 37.75 13.46
CA LEU A 414 29.76 37.21 13.29
C LEU A 414 29.22 36.75 14.64
N ARG A 415 27.96 37.05 14.90
CA ARG A 415 27.26 36.60 16.09
C ARG A 415 25.98 35.88 15.67
N PRO A 416 25.66 34.74 16.29
CA PRO A 416 24.43 34.02 16.02
C PRO A 416 23.22 34.90 16.40
N LEU A 417 22.15 34.74 15.64
CA LEU A 417 20.83 35.27 15.94
C LEU A 417 20.14 34.38 16.98
N SER A 418 19.00 34.86 17.52
CA SER A 418 18.17 34.04 18.39
C SER A 418 17.54 32.87 17.61
N ASP A 419 17.16 31.80 18.30
CA ASP A 419 16.52 30.63 17.68
C ASP A 419 15.22 30.99 16.95
N ALA A 420 14.43 31.89 17.54
CA ALA A 420 13.18 32.37 16.94
C ALA A 420 13.41 33.13 15.63
N ASP A 421 14.45 33.97 15.57
CA ASP A 421 14.83 34.70 14.35
C ASP A 421 15.37 33.73 13.29
N THR A 422 16.18 32.75 13.71
CA THR A 422 16.72 31.71 12.83
C THR A 422 15.59 30.88 12.22
N GLN A 423 14.59 30.49 13.01
CA GLN A 423 13.43 29.74 12.54
C GLN A 423 12.59 30.56 11.53
N ALA A 424 12.34 31.85 11.81
CA ALA A 424 11.62 32.72 10.89
C ALA A 424 12.35 32.89 9.55
N LEU A 425 13.69 32.99 9.59
CA LEU A 425 14.53 33.10 8.40
C LEU A 425 14.66 31.75 7.66
N ARG A 426 14.60 30.61 8.35
CA ARG A 426 14.58 29.27 7.74
C ARG A 426 13.37 29.10 6.83
N VAL A 427 12.18 29.54 7.25
CA VAL A 427 10.97 29.51 6.42
C VAL A 427 11.19 30.29 5.11
N LYS A 428 11.86 31.45 5.18
CA LYS A 428 12.19 32.26 4.00
C LYS A 428 13.24 31.61 3.11
N LEU A 429 14.26 30.98 3.69
CA LEU A 429 15.27 30.22 2.96
C LEU A 429 14.60 29.08 2.18
N THR A 430 13.81 28.25 2.86
CA THR A 430 13.08 27.14 2.27
C THR A 430 12.16 27.61 1.15
N ALA A 431 11.39 28.68 1.35
CA ALA A 431 10.52 29.23 0.29
C ALA A 431 11.33 29.74 -0.92
N SER A 432 12.50 30.34 -0.70
CA SER A 432 13.36 30.85 -1.78
C SER A 432 14.02 29.71 -2.57
N LEU A 433 14.39 28.63 -1.89
CA LEU A 433 14.94 27.42 -2.54
C LEU A 433 13.89 26.74 -3.43
N HIS A 434 12.65 26.55 -2.93
CA HIS A 434 11.54 26.00 -3.74
C HIS A 434 11.20 26.89 -4.94
N ALA A 435 11.37 28.21 -4.83
CA ALA A 435 11.13 29.13 -5.93
C ALA A 435 12.28 29.20 -6.97
N HIS A 436 13.31 28.35 -6.83
CA HIS A 436 14.54 28.41 -7.61
C HIS A 436 15.12 29.82 -7.71
N ALA A 437 15.19 30.51 -6.57
CA ALA A 437 15.58 31.91 -6.53
C ALA A 437 16.98 32.15 -7.11
N LYS A 438 17.13 33.27 -7.82
CA LYS A 438 18.36 33.61 -8.55
C LYS A 438 19.55 33.78 -7.62
N SER A 439 20.73 33.43 -8.09
CA SER A 439 21.99 33.76 -7.41
C SER A 439 22.32 35.25 -7.53
N PRO A 440 22.97 35.84 -6.51
CA PRO A 440 23.52 37.20 -6.59
C PRO A 440 24.55 37.38 -7.71
N ALA A 441 24.90 38.63 -8.02
CA ALA A 441 25.91 38.94 -9.05
C ALA A 441 27.25 38.25 -8.76
N ALA A 442 27.96 37.83 -9.83
CA ALA A 442 29.21 37.08 -9.73
C ALA A 442 30.33 37.80 -8.93
N SER A 443 30.31 39.13 -8.87
CA SER A 443 31.22 39.91 -8.03
C SER A 443 30.98 39.69 -6.54
N ILE A 444 29.72 39.62 -6.12
CA ILE A 444 29.31 39.37 -4.74
C ILE A 444 29.68 37.92 -4.35
N LEU A 445 29.43 36.96 -5.26
CA LEU A 445 29.79 35.57 -5.03
C LEU A 445 31.29 35.38 -4.76
N LYS A 446 32.17 36.10 -5.47
CA LYS A 446 33.62 36.06 -5.21
C LYS A 446 33.97 36.58 -3.82
N VAL A 447 33.34 37.67 -3.38
CA VAL A 447 33.57 38.26 -2.05
C VAL A 447 33.13 37.28 -0.95
N LEU A 448 31.94 36.70 -1.09
CA LEU A 448 31.41 35.72 -0.16
C LEU A 448 32.27 34.45 -0.11
N ALA A 449 32.66 33.91 -1.27
CA ALA A 449 33.50 32.71 -1.34
C ALA A 449 34.85 32.89 -0.64
N THR A 450 35.47 34.08 -0.73
CA THR A 450 36.76 34.36 -0.08
C THR A 450 36.66 34.40 1.45
N GLY A 451 35.51 34.81 2.00
CA GLY A 451 35.26 34.91 3.45
C GLY A 451 34.58 33.69 4.08
N ALA A 452 34.00 32.80 3.27
CA ALA A 452 33.09 31.75 3.73
C ALA A 452 33.69 30.78 4.77
N SER A 453 34.95 30.38 4.60
CA SER A 453 35.61 29.49 5.57
C SER A 453 35.78 30.15 6.94
N ALA A 454 36.14 31.44 6.97
CA ALA A 454 36.27 32.19 8.22
C ALA A 454 34.90 32.48 8.85
N ASP A 455 33.88 32.76 8.03
CA ASP A 455 32.51 32.98 8.49
C ASP A 455 31.92 31.71 9.11
N TYR A 456 32.13 30.56 8.47
CA TYR A 456 31.67 29.26 8.97
C TYR A 456 32.38 28.86 10.27
N ALA A 457 33.70 29.02 10.31
CA ALA A 457 34.48 28.73 11.52
C ALA A 457 34.04 29.58 12.72
N ALA A 458 33.61 30.83 12.50
CA ALA A 458 33.11 31.70 13.57
C ALA A 458 31.74 31.26 14.13
N LEU A 459 30.95 30.52 13.34
CA LEU A 459 29.63 30.01 13.74
C LEU A 459 29.68 28.57 14.26
N TRP A 460 30.82 27.89 14.14
CA TRP A 460 30.97 26.49 14.48
C TRP A 460 30.69 26.21 15.97
N ASP A 461 31.23 27.02 16.88
CA ASP A 461 31.00 26.86 18.32
C ASP A 461 29.50 26.96 18.68
N SER A 462 28.74 27.80 17.95
CA SER A 462 27.29 27.91 18.14
C SER A 462 26.54 26.72 17.55
N ILE A 463 27.01 26.16 16.43
CA ILE A 463 26.49 24.92 15.86
C ILE A 463 26.70 23.75 16.83
N GLU A 464 27.89 23.62 17.44
CA GLU A 464 28.17 22.55 18.40
C GLU A 464 27.26 22.66 19.62
N GLN A 465 27.03 23.87 20.15
CA GLN A 465 26.12 24.08 21.27
C GLN A 465 24.66 23.68 20.94
N GLU A 466 24.16 24.06 19.77
CA GLU A 466 22.80 23.67 19.35
C GLU A 466 22.72 22.17 19.04
N ALA A 467 23.78 21.58 18.48
CA ALA A 467 23.86 20.15 18.21
C ALA A 467 23.89 19.32 19.50
N ASP A 468 24.59 19.77 20.54
CA ASP A 468 24.59 19.12 21.86
C ASP A 468 23.20 19.21 22.51
N ALA A 469 22.55 20.38 22.44
CA ALA A 469 21.18 20.55 22.93
C ALA A 469 20.19 19.62 22.20
N GLU A 470 20.30 19.50 20.88
CA GLU A 470 19.48 18.57 20.09
C GLU A 470 19.82 17.10 20.38
N ALA A 471 21.09 16.75 20.56
CA ALA A 471 21.52 15.40 20.94
C ALA A 471 20.91 14.98 22.28
N ASP A 472 20.88 15.87 23.27
CA ASP A 472 20.23 15.65 24.56
C ASP A 472 18.71 15.47 24.43
N ARG A 473 18.06 16.28 23.59
CA ARG A 473 16.61 16.14 23.29
C ARG A 473 16.33 14.78 22.64
N ALA A 474 17.05 14.45 21.59
CA ALA A 474 16.90 13.20 20.84
C ALA A 474 17.20 11.97 21.71
N THR A 475 18.22 12.01 22.57
CA THR A 475 18.55 10.92 23.51
C THR A 475 17.40 10.67 24.49
N LYS A 476 16.77 11.72 25.02
CA LYS A 476 15.59 11.59 25.88
C LYS A 476 14.39 11.00 25.13
N MET A 477 14.18 11.39 23.88
CA MET A 477 13.13 10.84 23.03
C MET A 477 13.35 9.35 22.72
N LEU A 478 14.59 8.97 22.37
CA LEU A 478 14.99 7.59 22.14
C LEU A 478 14.80 6.74 23.40
N ALA A 479 15.18 7.24 24.57
CA ALA A 479 14.96 6.55 25.85
C ALA A 479 13.47 6.35 26.18
N ASN A 480 12.63 7.34 25.91
CA ASN A 480 11.18 7.20 26.09
C ASN A 480 10.58 6.18 25.11
N ARG A 481 11.03 6.18 23.85
CA ARG A 481 10.60 5.19 22.85
C ARG A 481 11.04 3.78 23.24
N ALA A 482 12.29 3.63 23.69
CA ALA A 482 12.84 2.38 24.18
C ALA A 482 12.00 1.77 25.31
N ARG A 483 11.63 2.59 26.30
CA ARG A 483 10.73 2.16 27.40
C ARG A 483 9.36 1.73 26.88
N THR A 484 8.78 2.52 25.98
CA THR A 484 7.45 2.22 25.41
C THR A 484 7.44 0.90 24.65
N GLU A 485 8.45 0.65 23.81
CA GLU A 485 8.56 -0.60 23.05
C GLU A 485 8.92 -1.79 23.96
N ALA A 486 9.76 -1.59 24.98
CA ALA A 486 10.08 -2.60 25.98
C ALA A 486 8.84 -2.99 26.81
N ASP A 487 8.02 -2.02 27.22
CA ASP A 487 6.76 -2.28 27.94
C ASP A 487 5.74 -3.00 27.04
N ALA A 488 5.63 -2.63 25.77
CA ALA A 488 4.81 -3.34 24.80
C ALA A 488 5.26 -4.80 24.62
N MET A 489 6.58 -5.05 24.59
CA MET A 489 7.14 -6.40 24.55
C MET A 489 6.82 -7.21 25.81
N ARG A 490 6.90 -6.59 27.00
CA ARG A 490 6.50 -7.22 28.28
C ARG A 490 5.04 -7.64 28.25
N GLU A 491 4.16 -6.77 27.78
CA GLU A 491 2.73 -7.06 27.66
C GLU A 491 2.44 -8.16 26.63
N LEU A 492 3.14 -8.16 25.49
CA LEU A 492 3.00 -9.20 24.47
C LEU A 492 3.40 -10.58 25.02
N LEU A 493 4.54 -10.67 25.70
CA LEU A 493 4.98 -11.93 26.35
C LEU A 493 3.99 -12.38 27.43
N ALA A 494 3.49 -11.44 28.25
CA ALA A 494 2.50 -11.75 29.28
C ALA A 494 1.16 -12.21 28.67
N ALA A 495 0.73 -11.64 27.55
CA ALA A 495 -0.46 -12.07 26.83
C ALA A 495 -0.29 -13.47 26.22
N GLN A 496 0.86 -13.75 25.58
CA GLN A 496 1.21 -15.09 25.09
C GLN A 496 1.22 -16.12 26.22
N GLU A 497 1.85 -15.80 27.35
CA GLU A 497 1.91 -16.64 28.56
C GLU A 497 0.50 -17.00 29.05
N ARG A 498 -0.40 -16.00 29.14
CA ARG A 498 -1.81 -16.21 29.53
C ARG A 498 -2.56 -17.10 28.52
N SER A 499 -2.36 -16.88 27.22
CA SER A 499 -3.01 -17.67 26.16
C SER A 499 -2.59 -19.13 26.21
N ILE A 500 -1.27 -19.38 26.26
CA ILE A 500 -0.71 -20.74 26.32
C ILE A 500 -1.19 -21.47 27.58
N ARG A 501 -1.20 -20.80 28.74
CA ARG A 501 -1.71 -21.41 29.98
C ARG A 501 -3.19 -21.74 29.91
N LYS A 502 -3.99 -20.89 29.26
CA LYS A 502 -5.42 -21.13 29.06
C LYS A 502 -5.63 -22.36 28.17
N GLU A 503 -4.94 -22.42 27.02
CA GLU A 503 -5.02 -23.57 26.11
C GLU A 503 -4.53 -24.87 26.76
N LEU A 504 -3.45 -24.83 27.55
CA LEU A 504 -2.99 -25.99 28.32
C LEU A 504 -3.99 -26.43 29.40
N ALA A 505 -4.73 -25.50 30.00
CA ALA A 505 -5.77 -25.82 30.99
C ALA A 505 -7.02 -26.42 30.33
N GLU A 506 -7.44 -25.88 29.18
CA GLU A 506 -8.57 -26.37 28.38
C GLU A 506 -8.26 -27.72 27.70
N GLY A 507 -7.04 -27.89 27.19
CA GLY A 507 -6.57 -29.16 26.64
C GLY A 507 -6.38 -30.26 27.69
N ARG A 508 -6.24 -29.91 28.98
CA ARG A 508 -6.24 -30.88 30.10
C ARG A 508 -7.65 -31.31 30.51
N SER A 509 -8.67 -30.48 30.28
CA SER A 509 -10.06 -30.82 30.61
C SER A 509 -10.72 -31.68 29.53
N GLN A 510 -10.26 -31.57 28.28
CA GLN A 510 -10.58 -32.49 27.19
C GLN A 510 -9.65 -33.72 27.29
N LEU A 511 -10.02 -34.71 28.09
CA LEU A 511 -9.26 -35.96 28.20
C LEU A 511 -9.04 -36.60 26.80
N PRO A 512 -7.90 -37.26 26.52
CA PRO A 512 -7.60 -37.90 25.23
C PRO A 512 -8.47 -39.13 24.89
N LEU A 513 -9.61 -39.31 25.56
CA LEU A 513 -10.47 -40.48 25.46
C LEU A 513 -11.09 -40.66 24.05
N GLU A 514 -11.04 -39.64 23.19
CA GLU A 514 -11.58 -39.67 21.82
C GLU A 514 -10.51 -39.80 20.71
N LEU A 515 -9.22 -39.57 21.00
CA LEU A 515 -8.16 -39.70 20.00
C LEU A 515 -7.80 -41.18 19.82
N THR A 516 -8.34 -41.84 18.80
CA THR A 516 -8.12 -43.28 18.54
C THR A 516 -6.92 -43.55 17.63
N ASP A 517 -6.47 -42.58 16.84
CA ASP A 517 -5.31 -42.69 15.96
C ASP A 517 -3.99 -42.38 16.71
N ALA A 518 -2.98 -43.21 16.49
CA ALA A 518 -1.64 -43.04 17.07
C ALA A 518 -0.92 -41.78 16.56
N ARG A 519 -1.22 -41.34 15.32
CA ARG A 519 -0.64 -40.12 14.74
C ARG A 519 -1.16 -38.86 15.43
N GLU A 520 -2.45 -38.78 15.68
CA GLU A 520 -3.09 -37.64 16.35
C GLU A 520 -2.60 -37.50 17.79
N ARG A 521 -2.43 -38.61 18.51
CA ARG A 521 -1.84 -38.61 19.86
C ARG A 521 -0.40 -38.10 19.88
N ALA A 522 0.42 -38.51 18.89
CA ALA A 522 1.80 -38.06 18.79
C ALA A 522 1.87 -36.56 18.49
N ALA A 523 1.01 -36.05 17.60
CA ALA A 523 0.90 -34.61 17.32
C ALA A 523 0.48 -33.83 18.57
N TRP A 524 -0.55 -34.28 19.28
CA TRP A 524 -1.02 -33.63 20.51
C TRP A 524 0.04 -33.57 21.62
N LEU A 525 0.81 -34.65 21.80
CA LEU A 525 1.93 -34.68 22.76
C LEU A 525 3.04 -33.71 22.35
N ALA A 526 3.36 -33.67 21.05
CA ALA A 526 4.37 -32.74 20.51
C ALA A 526 3.93 -31.28 20.69
N ASP A 527 2.67 -30.96 20.41
CA ASP A 527 2.11 -29.62 20.61
C ASP A 527 2.12 -29.22 22.09
N THR A 528 1.68 -30.12 22.97
CA THR A 528 1.71 -29.88 24.43
C THR A 528 3.14 -29.66 24.93
N GLN A 529 4.10 -30.44 24.43
CA GLN A 529 5.51 -30.26 24.80
C GLN A 529 6.04 -28.92 24.28
N ALA A 530 5.78 -28.58 23.01
CA ALA A 530 6.18 -27.31 22.41
C ALA A 530 5.60 -26.09 23.17
N MET A 531 4.36 -26.18 23.64
CA MET A 531 3.73 -25.15 24.47
C MET A 531 4.41 -24.99 25.84
N ASN A 532 4.78 -26.10 26.49
CA ASN A 532 5.53 -26.05 27.76
C ASN A 532 6.95 -25.49 27.56
N ASP A 533 7.63 -25.90 26.49
CA ASP A 533 8.96 -25.39 26.13
C ASP A 533 8.90 -23.89 25.83
N ARG A 534 7.86 -23.43 25.12
CA ARG A 534 7.62 -22.00 24.87
C ARG A 534 7.35 -21.24 26.17
N LEU A 535 6.60 -21.80 27.12
CA LEU A 535 6.35 -21.16 28.42
C LEU A 535 7.65 -20.98 29.23
N ALA A 536 8.54 -21.98 29.19
CA ALA A 536 9.86 -21.89 29.79
C ALA A 536 10.72 -20.80 29.12
N ALA A 537 10.72 -20.73 27.79
CA ALA A 537 11.41 -19.69 27.04
C ALA A 537 10.90 -18.29 27.36
N ILE A 538 9.58 -18.08 27.40
CA ILE A 538 8.95 -16.79 27.73
C ILE A 538 9.42 -16.29 29.10
N THR A 539 9.59 -17.20 30.08
CA THR A 539 10.05 -16.82 31.43
C THR A 539 11.44 -16.16 31.39
N ALA A 540 12.35 -16.66 30.55
CA ALA A 540 13.67 -16.06 30.35
C ALA A 540 13.59 -14.79 29.48
N GLU A 541 12.78 -14.81 28.42
CA GLU A 541 12.58 -13.69 27.47
C GLU A 541 11.99 -12.45 28.14
N ARG A 542 11.19 -12.60 29.21
CA ARG A 542 10.55 -11.49 29.93
C ARG A 542 11.53 -10.43 30.44
N ASP A 543 12.77 -10.83 30.75
CA ASP A 543 13.81 -9.91 31.18
C ASP A 543 14.82 -9.62 30.08
N THR A 544 15.18 -10.62 29.26
CA THR A 544 16.24 -10.46 28.25
C THR A 544 15.77 -9.67 27.03
N GLU A 545 14.55 -9.90 26.54
CA GLU A 545 14.06 -9.29 25.30
C GLU A 545 13.76 -7.80 25.48
N PRO A 546 13.04 -7.34 26.53
CA PRO A 546 12.85 -5.91 26.77
C PRO A 546 14.17 -5.16 27.00
N ARG A 547 15.13 -5.76 27.72
CA ARG A 547 16.47 -5.16 27.89
C ARG A 547 17.23 -5.05 26.57
N ARG A 548 17.09 -6.06 25.69
CA ARG A 548 17.68 -6.02 24.35
C ARG A 548 17.11 -4.86 23.53
N ILE A 549 15.80 -4.63 23.60
CA ILE A 549 15.14 -3.48 22.96
C ILE A 549 15.69 -2.17 23.54
N GLU A 550 15.78 -2.05 24.86
CA GLU A 550 16.33 -0.85 25.50
C GLU A 550 17.77 -0.55 25.05
N ALA A 551 18.61 -1.58 24.94
CA ALA A 551 19.99 -1.46 24.47
C ALA A 551 20.11 -0.99 23.01
N VAL A 552 19.14 -1.29 22.14
CA VAL A 552 19.17 -0.83 20.73
C VAL A 552 19.12 0.69 20.62
N TYR A 553 18.42 1.35 21.54
CA TYR A 553 18.22 2.80 21.54
C TYR A 553 19.29 3.57 22.33
N GLU A 554 20.26 2.89 22.91
CA GLU A 554 21.36 3.53 23.63
C GLU A 554 22.25 4.30 22.66
N VAL A 555 22.47 5.58 22.92
CA VAL A 555 23.35 6.43 22.10
C VAL A 555 24.79 6.20 22.55
N ALA A 556 25.59 5.59 21.67
CA ALA A 556 27.00 5.30 21.91
C ALA A 556 27.95 6.39 21.38
N LEU A 557 27.54 7.09 20.32
CA LEU A 557 28.34 8.13 19.67
C LEU A 557 27.46 9.23 19.08
N ALA A 558 27.79 10.48 19.36
CA ALA A 558 27.28 11.64 18.65
C ALA A 558 28.36 12.17 17.70
N ARG A 559 27.99 12.51 16.47
CA ARG A 559 28.89 13.08 15.48
C ARG A 559 28.23 14.27 14.80
N VAL A 560 28.91 15.41 14.84
CA VAL A 560 28.56 16.61 14.07
C VAL A 560 29.44 16.66 12.83
N THR A 561 28.84 16.90 11.67
CA THR A 561 29.53 17.01 10.36
C THR A 561 29.11 18.28 9.64
N PRO A 562 30.05 19.03 9.04
CA PRO A 562 29.70 20.23 8.31
C PRO A 562 28.93 19.88 7.03
N ILE A 563 27.88 20.65 6.72
CA ILE A 563 27.12 20.51 5.46
C ILE A 563 27.52 21.63 4.49
N GLY A 564 27.40 22.88 4.93
CA GLY A 564 27.57 24.01 4.03
C GLY A 564 27.20 25.36 4.65
N LEU A 565 27.43 26.42 3.88
CA LEU A 565 27.09 27.80 4.23
C LEU A 565 26.19 28.40 3.14
N VAL A 566 25.05 28.95 3.54
CA VAL A 566 24.10 29.61 2.64
C VAL A 566 24.02 31.09 2.97
N TYR A 567 24.27 31.96 2.00
CA TYR A 567 24.06 33.39 2.17
C TYR A 567 22.70 33.80 1.59
N LEU A 568 21.82 34.31 2.43
CA LEU A 568 20.60 34.99 1.98
C LEU A 568 20.95 36.44 1.67
N TRP A 569 20.80 36.82 0.40
CA TRP A 569 21.09 38.17 -0.07
C TRP A 569 19.79 38.94 -0.33
N PRO A 570 19.69 40.21 0.08
CA PRO A 570 18.51 41.03 -0.21
C PRO A 570 18.33 41.18 -1.73
N GLY A 571 17.13 40.88 -2.23
CA GLY A 571 16.72 41.34 -3.56
C GLY A 571 16.81 42.86 -3.63
N LYS A 572 17.24 43.44 -4.76
CA LYS A 572 17.39 44.89 -4.94
C LYS A 572 16.24 45.62 -4.23
N ALA A 573 16.59 46.51 -3.29
CA ALA A 573 15.64 47.35 -2.59
C ALA A 573 14.62 47.87 -3.61
N ARG A 574 13.33 47.68 -3.34
CA ARG A 574 12.30 48.50 -3.98
C ARG A 574 12.71 49.95 -3.70
N ALA A 575 13.27 50.59 -4.71
CA ALA A 575 13.65 51.98 -4.71
C ALA A 575 12.39 52.86 -4.62
#